data_AF-A0A7K8GDH5-F1
#
_entry.id   AF-A0A7K8GDH5-F1
#
_cell.length_a   1.000
_cell.length_b   1.000
_cell.length_c   1.000
_cell.angle_alpha   90.00
_cell.angle_beta   90.00
_cell.angle_gamma   90.00
#
_symmetry.space_group_name_H-M   'P 1'
#
loop_
_entity.id
_entity.type
_entity.pdbx_description
1 polymer ?
#
loop_
_entity_poly.entity_id
_entity_poly.type
_entity_poly.pdbx_seq_one_letter_code
_entity_poly.pdbx_strand_id
1 'polypeptide(L)'
;RLRGGAGGAPGELLFQAWAPPLGFSTFGVKQLSQRDPQDPPEWPSGDAEPQLENEHLRVLFDPVTGHLREIQNLAKGFSLPVFQSFYWYNASAGDGLSPQASGAYIFRPNASAPVPVAKRAATRLLKTALVQELQQNFSAWCSQVLRLRPGQPYLELEWTVGPIPVADGLGKELVSRFETPLRTAGRFYTDSNGRQVLQRRRDYRPTWNLSQSEPVAGNYYPVNSRIFIRDQKLQLTVLTDRSQGGSSLLDGSLELMVSWGHPGGTRGRAQRCQRHPCPLQLHRRLLHDDNRGMAEALDEPGADGRGLVVRGRHLVLLDTAEAAADGHRPRAQEMATPPAVVLAPGPGPPLRQLSGLRRALPPNLHLLTLQPRGAGTLLLRLEHLFEPGESRNGSRPVTVDLTVSHGAGGTAGGSQPRFGGPGP
;
A
#
# COMPACT_ATOMS: atom_id res chain seq x y z
N ARG A 1 10.45 8.31 -19.73
CA ARG A 1 9.26 9.02 -19.20
C ARG A 1 8.79 8.29 -17.96
N LEU A 2 8.75 8.96 -16.80
CA LEU A 2 8.49 8.37 -15.48
C LEU A 2 7.07 7.83 -15.27
N ARG A 3 6.17 7.97 -16.24
CA ARG A 3 4.90 7.24 -16.32
C ARG A 3 4.65 6.98 -17.80
N GLY A 4 4.41 5.72 -18.17
CA GLY A 4 4.08 5.37 -19.56
C GLY A 4 2.95 6.24 -20.09
N GLY A 5 3.25 7.02 -21.13
CA GLY A 5 2.32 7.54 -22.15
C GLY A 5 1.16 8.49 -21.78
N ALA A 6 0.59 8.44 -20.57
CA ALA A 6 -0.74 8.99 -20.32
C ALA A 6 -0.78 10.49 -19.94
N GLY A 7 0.39 11.12 -19.69
CA GLY A 7 0.49 12.55 -19.42
C GLY A 7 1.33 13.26 -20.49
N GLY A 8 0.82 14.37 -21.04
CA GLY A 8 1.58 15.23 -21.96
C GLY A 8 2.74 16.00 -21.30
N ALA A 9 2.98 15.79 -20.00
CA ALA A 9 4.07 16.42 -19.28
C ALA A 9 5.43 15.85 -19.73
N PRO A 10 6.42 16.70 -20.05
CA PRO A 10 7.73 16.26 -20.55
C PRO A 10 8.62 15.65 -19.46
N GLY A 11 8.34 15.90 -18.17
CA GLY A 11 9.13 15.43 -17.04
C GLY A 11 8.36 15.49 -15.71
N GLU A 12 9.01 15.05 -14.63
CA GLU A 12 8.52 15.09 -13.25
C GLU A 12 9.54 15.86 -12.40
N LEU A 13 9.07 16.76 -11.54
CA LEU A 13 9.90 17.49 -10.58
C LEU A 13 9.79 16.78 -9.23
N LEU A 14 10.92 16.34 -8.69
CA LEU A 14 11.01 15.74 -7.36
C LEU A 14 11.81 16.64 -6.43
N PHE A 15 11.31 16.86 -5.22
CA PHE A 15 12.03 17.52 -4.14
C PHE A 15 11.53 17.00 -2.79
N GLN A 16 12.35 17.13 -1.76
CA GLN A 16 11.98 16.74 -0.41
C GLN A 16 11.19 17.87 0.26
N ALA A 17 10.02 17.54 0.78
CA ALA A 17 9.16 18.47 1.51
C ALA A 17 8.98 17.99 2.95
N TRP A 18 8.74 18.94 3.85
CA TRP A 18 8.39 18.66 5.24
C TRP A 18 7.18 19.52 5.63
N ALA A 19 6.35 19.01 6.53
CA ALA A 19 5.23 19.73 7.10
C ALA A 19 5.23 19.55 8.63
N PRO A 20 4.90 20.61 9.40
CA PRO A 20 4.79 20.52 10.84
C PRO A 20 3.53 19.75 11.28
N PRO A 21 3.46 19.28 12.53
CA PRO A 21 2.33 18.50 13.04
C PRO A 21 0.99 19.26 12.97
N LEU A 22 -0.03 18.62 12.41
CA LEU A 22 -1.35 19.23 12.13
C LEU A 22 -1.23 20.58 11.41
N GLY A 23 -0.38 20.64 10.40
CA GLY A 23 0.01 21.88 9.77
C GLY A 23 0.29 21.76 8.29
N PHE A 24 0.82 22.83 7.70
CA PHE A 24 1.18 22.88 6.29
C PHE A 24 2.50 23.62 6.08
N SER A 25 3.09 23.43 4.90
CA SER A 25 4.24 24.19 4.39
C SER A 25 4.03 24.50 2.91
N THR A 26 4.41 25.71 2.50
CA THR A 26 4.20 26.21 1.13
C THR A 26 5.52 26.29 0.39
N PHE A 27 5.57 25.70 -0.80
CA PHE A 27 6.74 25.72 -1.69
C PHE A 27 6.40 26.46 -2.99
N GLY A 28 7.34 27.24 -3.51
CA GLY A 28 7.21 27.93 -4.79
C GLY A 28 7.98 27.18 -5.88
N VAL A 29 7.33 26.89 -7.00
CA VAL A 29 7.97 26.33 -8.20
C VAL A 29 7.90 27.37 -9.30
N LYS A 30 9.06 27.72 -9.87
CA LYS A 30 9.18 28.70 -10.94
C LYS A 30 10.00 28.11 -12.08
N GLN A 31 9.51 28.32 -13.31
CA GLN A 31 10.30 28.01 -14.51
C GLN A 31 11.45 29.02 -14.62
N LEU A 32 12.67 28.52 -14.75
CA LEU A 32 13.86 29.34 -14.97
C LEU A 32 13.96 29.68 -16.47
N SER A 33 14.49 30.88 -16.77
CA SER A 33 14.68 31.38 -18.14
C SER A 33 15.89 30.77 -18.84
N GLN A 34 16.86 30.26 -18.08
CA GLN A 34 17.98 29.46 -18.58
C GLN A 34 17.70 27.98 -18.30
N ARG A 35 18.11 27.09 -19.21
CA ARG A 35 18.12 25.65 -18.91
C ARG A 35 18.97 25.45 -17.66
N ASP A 36 18.42 24.69 -16.71
CA ASP A 36 19.23 24.14 -15.63
C ASP A 36 20.39 23.36 -16.28
N PRO A 37 21.66 23.62 -15.92
CA PRO A 37 22.80 22.88 -16.47
C PRO A 37 22.79 21.38 -16.12
N GLN A 38 21.91 20.94 -15.21
CA GLN A 38 21.68 19.52 -14.99
C GLN A 38 20.69 18.97 -16.03
N ASP A 39 21.21 18.19 -16.97
CA ASP A 39 20.39 17.40 -17.89
C ASP A 39 19.41 16.50 -17.11
N PRO A 40 18.20 16.25 -17.65
CA PRO A 40 17.28 15.31 -17.02
C PRO A 40 17.98 13.95 -16.84
N PRO A 41 17.71 13.24 -15.73
CA PRO A 41 18.37 11.98 -15.45
C PRO A 41 18.23 11.03 -16.64
N GLU A 42 19.36 10.60 -17.19
CA GLU A 42 19.35 9.62 -18.27
C GLU A 42 18.91 8.26 -17.73
N TRP A 43 18.22 7.50 -18.58
CA TRP A 43 17.92 6.09 -18.31
C TRP A 43 19.07 5.27 -18.90
N PRO A 44 20.09 4.89 -18.11
CA PRO A 44 21.18 4.09 -18.64
C PRO A 44 20.63 2.77 -19.20
N SER A 45 21.15 2.37 -20.35
CA SER A 45 20.85 1.08 -20.96
C SER A 45 21.73 0.00 -20.34
N GLY A 46 21.14 -0.87 -19.52
CA GLY A 46 21.75 -2.13 -19.08
C GLY A 46 22.77 -1.98 -17.95
N ASP A 47 22.35 -2.32 -16.73
CA ASP A 47 23.27 -2.68 -15.65
C ASP A 47 23.46 -4.20 -15.64
N ALA A 48 24.71 -4.66 -15.63
CA ALA A 48 25.04 -6.09 -15.56
C ALA A 48 24.52 -6.74 -14.26
N GLU A 49 24.37 -5.93 -13.19
CA GLU A 49 23.80 -6.33 -11.90
C GLU A 49 22.88 -5.23 -11.37
N PRO A 50 21.59 -5.24 -11.73
CA PRO A 50 20.66 -4.22 -11.26
C PRO A 50 20.50 -4.32 -9.73
N GLN A 51 20.70 -3.19 -9.04
CA GLN A 51 20.48 -3.07 -7.59
C GLN A 51 20.03 -1.66 -7.18
N LEU A 52 19.25 -1.58 -6.09
CA LEU A 52 18.90 -0.34 -5.40
C LEU A 52 19.53 -0.34 -4.01
N GLU A 53 20.02 0.82 -3.55
CA GLU A 53 20.68 0.92 -2.24
C GLU A 53 20.49 2.29 -1.58
N ASN A 54 20.20 2.30 -0.28
CA ASN A 54 20.24 3.49 0.56
C ASN A 54 20.91 3.16 1.91
N GLU A 55 20.76 4.03 2.92
CA GLU A 55 21.40 3.87 4.23
C GLU A 55 20.85 2.69 5.05
N HIS A 56 19.69 2.15 4.67
CA HIS A 56 18.96 1.12 5.43
C HIS A 56 18.87 -0.21 4.70
N LEU A 57 18.70 -0.18 3.36
CA LEU A 57 18.40 -1.35 2.54
C LEU A 57 19.31 -1.41 1.32
N ARG A 58 19.70 -2.64 0.96
CA ARG A 58 20.18 -3.00 -0.39
C ARG A 58 19.24 -4.03 -0.98
N VAL A 59 18.82 -3.82 -2.23
CA VAL A 59 17.84 -4.64 -2.94
C VAL A 59 18.47 -5.14 -4.23
N LEU A 60 18.59 -6.46 -4.35
CA LEU A 60 19.26 -7.12 -5.45
C LEU A 60 18.26 -7.76 -6.40
N PHE A 61 18.55 -7.69 -7.69
CA PHE A 61 17.72 -8.26 -8.74
C PHE A 61 18.49 -9.31 -9.53
N ASP A 62 17.76 -10.28 -10.06
CA ASP A 62 18.31 -11.28 -10.96
C ASP A 62 18.54 -10.63 -12.35
N PRO A 63 19.77 -10.60 -12.89
CA PRO A 63 20.06 -9.96 -14.17
C PRO A 63 19.51 -10.72 -15.38
N VAL A 64 19.19 -12.01 -15.23
CA VAL A 64 18.65 -12.87 -16.30
C VAL A 64 17.13 -12.79 -16.35
N THR A 65 16.48 -12.83 -15.18
CA THR A 65 15.01 -12.85 -15.09
C THR A 65 14.40 -11.49 -14.79
N GLY A 66 15.17 -10.53 -14.27
CA GLY A 66 14.70 -9.20 -13.88
C GLY A 66 13.92 -9.15 -12.57
N HIS A 67 13.73 -10.27 -11.87
CA HIS A 67 12.96 -10.34 -10.62
C HIS A 67 13.75 -9.86 -9.41
N LEU A 68 13.02 -9.51 -8.35
CA LEU A 68 13.60 -9.35 -7.02
C LEU A 68 14.25 -10.67 -6.59
N ARG A 69 15.48 -10.60 -6.08
CA ARG A 69 16.28 -11.76 -5.65
C ARG A 69 16.51 -11.75 -4.15
N GLU A 70 16.87 -10.61 -3.59
CA GLU A 70 17.26 -10.49 -2.18
C GLU A 70 17.00 -9.07 -1.65
N ILE A 71 16.56 -8.99 -0.39
CA ILE A 71 16.53 -7.74 0.38
C ILE A 71 17.52 -7.87 1.53
N GLN A 72 18.43 -6.92 1.64
CA GLN A 72 19.41 -6.81 2.71
C GLN A 72 19.03 -5.65 3.64
N ASN A 73 18.94 -5.93 4.94
CA ASN A 73 18.79 -4.91 5.97
C ASN A 73 20.19 -4.51 6.45
N LEU A 74 20.70 -3.40 5.91
CA LEU A 74 22.06 -2.91 6.16
C LEU A 74 22.23 -2.43 7.61
N ALA A 75 21.18 -1.87 8.21
CA ALA A 75 21.21 -1.39 9.59
C ALA A 75 21.37 -2.52 10.61
N LYS A 76 20.90 -3.73 10.30
CA LYS A 76 20.92 -4.90 11.20
C LYS A 76 21.83 -6.03 10.70
N GLY A 77 22.48 -5.86 9.55
CA GLY A 77 23.50 -6.78 9.05
C GLY A 77 22.98 -8.17 8.64
N PHE A 78 21.74 -8.28 8.14
CA PHE A 78 21.19 -9.54 7.65
C PHE A 78 20.51 -9.39 6.29
N SER A 79 20.34 -10.51 5.57
CA SER A 79 19.62 -10.55 4.30
C SER A 79 18.54 -11.63 4.29
N LEU A 80 17.59 -11.50 3.37
CA LEU A 80 16.58 -12.49 3.09
C LEU A 80 16.43 -12.65 1.57
N PRO A 81 16.59 -13.85 1.00
CA PRO A 81 16.15 -14.14 -0.36
C PRO A 81 14.64 -13.92 -0.46
N VAL A 82 14.24 -13.05 -1.39
CA VAL A 82 12.84 -12.73 -1.64
C VAL A 82 12.63 -12.77 -3.14
N PHE A 83 11.81 -13.70 -3.61
CA PHE A 83 11.31 -13.70 -4.97
C PHE A 83 9.94 -13.02 -5.00
N GLN A 84 9.73 -12.09 -5.94
CA GLN A 84 8.42 -11.48 -6.15
C GLN A 84 8.07 -11.51 -7.64
N SER A 85 6.85 -11.95 -7.95
CA SER A 85 6.31 -11.92 -9.31
C SER A 85 4.78 -11.84 -9.32
N PHE A 86 4.20 -11.62 -10.49
CA PHE A 86 2.76 -11.57 -10.71
C PHE A 86 2.26 -12.90 -11.28
N TYR A 87 1.16 -13.37 -10.71
CA TYR A 87 0.45 -14.56 -11.15
C TYR A 87 -1.04 -14.25 -11.29
N TRP A 88 -1.80 -15.11 -11.94
CA TRP A 88 -3.25 -15.02 -11.96
C TRP A 88 -3.91 -16.38 -11.77
N TYR A 89 -5.05 -16.37 -11.10
CA TYR A 89 -5.95 -17.51 -11.04
C TYR A 89 -6.97 -17.43 -12.16
N ASN A 90 -7.20 -18.56 -12.84
CA ASN A 90 -8.29 -18.68 -13.80
C ASN A 90 -9.61 -18.79 -13.05
N ALA A 91 -10.52 -17.85 -13.30
CA ALA A 91 -11.82 -17.81 -12.65
C ALA A 91 -12.71 -18.96 -13.12
N SER A 92 -13.33 -19.67 -12.18
CA SER A 92 -14.28 -20.72 -12.52
C SER A 92 -15.58 -20.16 -13.09
N ALA A 93 -16.10 -20.82 -14.12
CA ALA A 93 -17.44 -20.57 -14.67
C ALA A 93 -18.49 -21.55 -14.10
N GLY A 94 -18.11 -22.39 -13.13
CA GLY A 94 -18.84 -23.60 -12.77
C GLY A 94 -18.28 -24.82 -13.48
N ASP A 95 -18.61 -26.00 -12.95
CA ASP A 95 -18.22 -27.30 -13.49
C ASP A 95 -19.31 -28.35 -13.17
N GLY A 96 -19.06 -29.62 -13.55
CA GLY A 96 -20.00 -30.72 -13.30
C GLY A 96 -20.23 -31.06 -11.83
N LEU A 97 -19.38 -30.59 -10.91
CA LEU A 97 -19.54 -30.80 -9.47
C LEU A 97 -20.31 -29.64 -8.82
N SER A 98 -20.10 -28.42 -9.29
CA SER A 98 -20.78 -27.24 -8.76
C SER A 98 -20.95 -26.17 -9.84
N PRO A 99 -22.18 -25.64 -10.03
CA PRO A 99 -22.45 -24.54 -10.95
C PRO A 99 -21.91 -23.19 -10.45
N GLN A 100 -21.26 -23.14 -9.27
CA GLN A 100 -20.79 -21.90 -8.70
C GLN A 100 -19.67 -21.27 -9.53
N ALA A 101 -19.93 -20.12 -10.15
CA ALA A 101 -18.88 -19.32 -10.78
C ALA A 101 -18.11 -18.45 -9.77
N SER A 102 -16.92 -18.00 -10.16
CA SER A 102 -16.24 -16.87 -9.52
C SER A 102 -16.92 -15.57 -9.97
N GLY A 103 -17.18 -14.65 -9.04
CA GLY A 103 -17.87 -13.38 -9.30
C GLY A 103 -17.51 -12.31 -8.27
N ALA A 104 -18.30 -11.24 -8.20
CA ALA A 104 -17.99 -10.08 -7.36
C ALA A 104 -17.80 -10.40 -5.86
N TYR A 105 -18.44 -11.46 -5.36
CA TYR A 105 -18.39 -11.89 -3.96
C TYR A 105 -17.55 -13.15 -3.79
N ILE A 106 -17.67 -14.10 -4.71
CA ILE A 106 -17.07 -15.43 -4.58
C ILE A 106 -15.79 -15.49 -5.38
N PHE A 107 -14.68 -15.79 -4.70
CA PHE A 107 -13.44 -16.20 -5.33
C PHE A 107 -13.43 -17.73 -5.44
N ARG A 108 -13.52 -18.26 -6.66
CA ARG A 108 -13.43 -19.69 -6.96
C ARG A 108 -12.45 -19.92 -8.11
N PRO A 109 -11.18 -20.19 -7.83
CA PRO A 109 -10.21 -20.49 -8.88
C PRO A 109 -10.44 -21.90 -9.45
N ASN A 110 -10.24 -22.07 -10.76
CA ASN A 110 -10.35 -23.39 -11.43
C ASN A 110 -9.25 -24.38 -11.02
N ALA A 111 -8.13 -23.88 -10.49
CA ALA A 111 -7.01 -24.71 -10.07
C ALA A 111 -6.25 -24.06 -8.92
N SER A 112 -5.61 -24.89 -8.09
CA SER A 112 -4.82 -24.42 -6.95
C SER A 112 -3.51 -23.74 -7.36
N ALA A 113 -2.95 -24.13 -8.51
CA ALA A 113 -1.74 -23.53 -9.06
C ALA A 113 -2.11 -22.31 -9.93
N PRO A 114 -1.61 -21.11 -9.63
CA PRO A 114 -1.84 -19.96 -10.48
C PRO A 114 -0.89 -19.97 -11.68
N VAL A 115 -1.23 -19.20 -12.71
CA VAL A 115 -0.44 -19.06 -13.93
C VAL A 115 0.45 -17.82 -13.82
N PRO A 116 1.77 -17.91 -14.06
CA PRO A 116 2.64 -16.73 -14.05
C PRO A 116 2.28 -15.77 -15.19
N VAL A 117 2.26 -14.47 -14.91
CA VAL A 117 2.06 -13.44 -15.96
C VAL A 117 3.23 -13.45 -16.95
N ALA A 118 4.45 -13.59 -16.42
CA ALA A 118 5.65 -13.74 -17.22
C ALA A 118 6.74 -14.48 -16.44
N LYS A 119 7.63 -15.16 -17.17
CA LYS A 119 8.82 -15.82 -16.58
C LYS A 119 10.01 -14.89 -16.40
N ARG A 120 9.97 -13.72 -17.03
CA ARG A 120 11.01 -12.68 -16.97
C ARG A 120 10.34 -11.31 -17.04
N ALA A 121 10.95 -10.31 -16.42
CA ALA A 121 10.55 -8.91 -16.53
C ALA A 121 11.66 -8.11 -17.21
N ALA A 122 11.32 -7.32 -18.23
CA ALA A 122 12.26 -6.38 -18.81
C ALA A 122 12.50 -5.23 -17.81
N THR A 123 13.77 -4.92 -17.53
CA THR A 123 14.13 -3.94 -16.50
C THR A 123 14.73 -2.66 -17.06
N ARG A 124 14.52 -1.54 -16.35
CA ARG A 124 15.23 -0.27 -16.58
C ARG A 124 15.55 0.37 -15.23
N LEU A 125 16.81 0.72 -15.02
CA LEU A 125 17.28 1.32 -13.78
C LEU A 125 17.46 2.83 -13.96
N LEU A 126 17.05 3.59 -12.95
CA LEU A 126 17.32 5.01 -12.81
C LEU A 126 17.88 5.27 -11.41
N LYS A 127 19.03 5.95 -11.33
CA LYS A 127 19.62 6.38 -10.06
C LYS A 127 19.81 7.88 -10.08
N THR A 128 19.26 8.54 -9.07
CA THR A 128 19.43 9.98 -8.82
C THR A 128 19.75 10.20 -7.35
N ALA A 129 20.12 11.43 -6.98
CA ALA A 129 20.35 11.80 -5.59
C ALA A 129 19.08 11.72 -4.70
N LEU A 130 17.88 11.82 -5.29
CA LEU A 130 16.60 11.87 -4.55
C LEU A 130 15.83 10.55 -4.57
N VAL A 131 16.07 9.71 -5.58
CA VAL A 131 15.37 8.44 -5.77
C VAL A 131 16.18 7.49 -6.64
N GLN A 132 16.12 6.21 -6.29
CA GLN A 132 16.52 5.12 -7.16
C GLN A 132 15.28 4.31 -7.54
N GLU A 133 15.12 3.98 -8.82
CA GLU A 133 13.98 3.26 -9.35
C GLU A 133 14.41 2.13 -10.27
N LEU A 134 13.84 0.94 -10.07
CA LEU A 134 13.88 -0.13 -11.05
C LEU A 134 12.48 -0.34 -11.62
N GLN A 135 12.31 -0.08 -12.91
CA GLN A 135 11.09 -0.42 -13.64
C GLN A 135 11.16 -1.88 -14.09
N GLN A 136 10.09 -2.63 -13.87
CA GLN A 136 9.88 -3.99 -14.34
C GLN A 136 8.65 -4.02 -15.25
N ASN A 137 8.83 -4.51 -16.47
CA ASN A 137 7.73 -4.75 -17.40
C ASN A 137 7.55 -6.26 -17.58
N PHE A 138 6.45 -6.81 -17.06
CA PHE A 138 6.12 -8.23 -17.13
C PHE A 138 5.35 -8.56 -18.41
N SER A 139 4.40 -7.70 -18.79
CA SER A 139 3.59 -7.87 -20.00
C SER A 139 2.97 -6.54 -20.45
N ALA A 140 2.29 -6.52 -21.59
CA ALA A 140 1.61 -5.33 -22.10
C ALA A 140 0.55 -4.74 -21.15
N TRP A 141 0.09 -5.50 -20.15
CA TRP A 141 -0.96 -5.13 -19.19
C TRP A 141 -0.50 -5.25 -17.72
N CYS A 142 0.78 -5.52 -17.46
CA CYS A 142 1.31 -5.66 -16.10
C CYS A 142 2.74 -5.15 -16.00
N SER A 143 2.94 -4.11 -15.19
CA SER A 143 4.25 -3.51 -14.91
C SER A 143 4.35 -3.05 -13.46
N GLN A 144 5.57 -2.87 -12.97
CA GLN A 144 5.85 -2.41 -11.62
C GLN A 144 7.06 -1.47 -11.61
N VAL A 145 7.08 -0.53 -10.68
CA VAL A 145 8.24 0.30 -10.36
C VAL A 145 8.62 0.06 -8.91
N LEU A 146 9.84 -0.42 -8.69
CA LEU A 146 10.43 -0.52 -7.35
C LEU A 146 11.19 0.76 -7.05
N ARG A 147 10.94 1.39 -5.90
CA ARG A 147 11.58 2.64 -5.51
C ARG A 147 12.22 2.54 -4.14
N LEU A 148 13.41 3.14 -4.05
CA LEU A 148 14.11 3.36 -2.79
C LEU A 148 14.56 4.84 -2.74
N ARG A 149 14.24 5.52 -1.64
CA ARG A 149 14.62 6.93 -1.41
C ARG A 149 15.58 7.03 -0.23
N PRO A 150 16.38 8.11 -0.13
CA PRO A 150 17.21 8.36 1.04
C PRO A 150 16.41 8.33 2.35
N GLY A 151 16.95 7.68 3.38
CA GLY A 151 16.34 7.60 4.71
C GLY A 151 15.07 6.74 4.84
N GLN A 152 14.66 6.02 3.81
CA GLN A 152 13.50 5.12 3.87
C GLN A 152 13.91 3.67 4.20
N PRO A 153 13.49 3.09 5.35
CA PRO A 153 13.83 1.71 5.73
C PRO A 153 12.86 0.68 5.12
N TYR A 154 12.31 0.96 3.94
CA TYR A 154 11.33 0.10 3.27
C TYR A 154 11.47 0.24 1.75
N LEU A 155 11.04 -0.79 1.03
CA LEU A 155 11.00 -0.80 -0.43
C LEU A 155 9.58 -0.52 -0.92
N GLU A 156 9.41 0.47 -1.79
CA GLU A 156 8.11 0.78 -2.41
C GLU A 156 7.94 0.03 -3.73
N LEU A 157 6.82 -0.69 -3.90
CA LEU A 157 6.41 -1.33 -5.15
C LEU A 157 5.14 -0.65 -5.66
N GLU A 158 5.25 0.16 -6.71
CA GLU A 158 4.11 0.72 -7.43
C GLU A 158 3.78 -0.18 -8.63
N TRP A 159 2.66 -0.88 -8.60
CA TRP A 159 2.22 -1.72 -9.70
C TRP A 159 1.17 -1.01 -10.56
N THR A 160 1.18 -1.27 -11.86
CA THR A 160 0.14 -0.86 -12.81
C THR A 160 -0.34 -2.08 -13.58
N VAL A 161 -1.63 -2.36 -13.47
CA VAL A 161 -2.28 -3.56 -14.00
C VAL A 161 -3.50 -3.15 -14.81
N GLY A 162 -3.63 -3.74 -15.98
CA GLY A 162 -4.77 -3.60 -16.88
C GLY A 162 -4.41 -2.91 -18.21
N PRO A 163 -5.29 -3.01 -19.22
CA PRO A 163 -6.54 -3.77 -19.19
C PRO A 163 -6.27 -5.28 -19.15
N ILE A 164 -6.91 -6.01 -18.22
CA ILE A 164 -6.72 -7.45 -18.10
C ILE A 164 -7.31 -8.11 -19.35
N PRO A 165 -6.54 -8.90 -20.12
CA PRO A 165 -7.03 -9.50 -21.35
C PRO A 165 -8.00 -10.63 -21.04
N VAL A 166 -9.17 -10.63 -21.67
CA VAL A 166 -10.21 -11.68 -21.56
C VAL A 166 -10.73 -12.13 -22.92
N ALA A 167 -10.09 -11.70 -24.01
CA ALA A 167 -10.43 -12.10 -25.38
C ALA A 167 -10.26 -13.61 -25.63
N ASP A 168 -9.53 -14.29 -24.75
CA ASP A 168 -9.38 -15.74 -24.69
C ASP A 168 -10.56 -16.45 -24.00
N GLY A 169 -11.57 -15.70 -23.54
CA GLY A 169 -12.72 -16.25 -22.82
C GLY A 169 -12.41 -16.68 -21.39
N LEU A 170 -11.27 -16.28 -20.83
CA LEU A 170 -10.86 -16.66 -19.47
C LEU A 170 -10.87 -15.45 -18.53
N GLY A 171 -11.66 -15.55 -17.46
CA GLY A 171 -11.60 -14.59 -16.35
C GLY A 171 -10.31 -14.75 -15.56
N LYS A 172 -9.69 -13.62 -15.16
CA LYS A 172 -8.36 -13.61 -14.52
C LYS A 172 -8.37 -12.81 -13.23
N GLU A 173 -7.77 -13.40 -12.20
CA GLU A 173 -7.70 -12.84 -10.85
C GLU A 173 -6.23 -12.67 -10.48
N LEU A 174 -5.70 -11.46 -10.64
CA LEU A 174 -4.26 -11.21 -10.55
C LEU A 174 -3.80 -11.11 -9.10
N VAL A 175 -2.65 -11.71 -8.79
CA VAL A 175 -2.00 -11.67 -7.49
C VAL A 175 -0.54 -11.24 -7.62
N SER A 176 -0.06 -10.44 -6.69
CA SER A 176 1.37 -10.23 -6.43
C SER A 176 1.80 -11.22 -5.34
N ARG A 177 2.75 -12.09 -5.65
CA ARG A 177 3.21 -13.14 -4.74
C ARG A 177 4.67 -12.94 -4.38
N PHE A 178 4.96 -13.10 -3.09
CA PHE A 178 6.28 -13.07 -2.49
C PHE A 178 6.62 -14.47 -1.97
N GLU A 179 7.83 -14.95 -2.24
CA GLU A 179 8.33 -16.25 -1.82
C GLU A 179 9.68 -16.08 -1.13
N THR A 180 9.85 -16.74 0.01
CA THR A 180 11.03 -16.63 0.88
C THR A 180 11.34 -17.99 1.51
N PRO A 181 12.56 -18.20 2.04
CA PRO A 181 12.90 -19.42 2.77
C PRO A 181 12.40 -19.43 4.23
N LEU A 182 11.56 -18.48 4.66
CA LEU A 182 11.07 -18.39 6.03
C LEU A 182 10.24 -19.64 6.40
N ARG A 183 10.52 -20.20 7.58
CA ARG A 183 9.80 -21.38 8.11
C ARG A 183 8.58 -20.94 8.90
N THR A 184 7.48 -20.71 8.19
CA THR A 184 6.26 -20.10 8.76
C THR A 184 5.28 -21.11 9.36
N ALA A 185 5.43 -22.42 9.08
CA ALA A 185 4.59 -23.50 9.60
C ALA A 185 3.09 -23.26 9.34
N GLY A 186 2.75 -22.82 8.14
CA GLY A 186 1.39 -22.48 7.72
C GLY A 186 0.77 -21.27 8.42
N ARG A 187 1.56 -20.45 9.15
CA ARG A 187 1.07 -19.27 9.88
C ARG A 187 1.41 -17.98 9.14
N PHE A 188 0.46 -17.06 9.16
CA PHE A 188 0.60 -15.72 8.63
C PHE A 188 -0.33 -14.78 9.39
N TYR A 189 -0.18 -13.48 9.19
CA TYR A 189 -0.85 -12.47 10.00
C TYR A 189 -1.46 -11.41 9.10
N THR A 190 -2.72 -11.07 9.35
CA THR A 190 -3.45 -10.03 8.63
C THR A 190 -4.07 -9.06 9.64
N ASP A 191 -4.21 -7.80 9.27
CA ASP A 191 -4.95 -6.88 10.12
C ASP A 191 -6.47 -7.16 10.17
N SER A 192 -7.12 -6.53 11.15
CA SER A 192 -8.57 -6.40 11.28
C SER A 192 -8.90 -4.91 11.19
N ASN A 193 -9.45 -4.49 10.04
CA ASN A 193 -9.83 -3.10 9.75
C ASN A 193 -8.72 -2.07 9.99
N GLY A 194 -7.47 -2.42 9.70
CA GLY A 194 -6.30 -1.56 9.87
C GLY A 194 -5.74 -1.51 11.30
N ARG A 195 -6.32 -2.25 12.26
CA ARG A 195 -6.02 -2.12 13.70
C ARG A 195 -5.32 -3.36 14.27
N GLN A 196 -6.10 -4.29 14.82
CA GLN A 196 -5.58 -5.49 15.47
C GLN A 196 -4.95 -6.42 14.43
N VAL A 197 -3.92 -7.18 14.81
CA VAL A 197 -3.29 -8.18 13.98
C VAL A 197 -3.80 -9.56 14.40
N LEU A 198 -4.42 -10.27 13.46
CA LEU A 198 -4.95 -11.60 13.69
C LEU A 198 -4.01 -12.64 13.08
N GLN A 199 -3.63 -13.63 13.90
CA GLN A 199 -2.92 -14.80 13.41
C GLN A 199 -3.86 -15.71 12.63
N ARG A 200 -3.46 -16.06 11.43
CA ARG A 200 -4.12 -17.02 10.55
C ARG A 200 -3.29 -18.31 10.49
N ARG A 201 -3.97 -19.44 10.29
CA ARG A 201 -3.34 -20.73 10.03
C ARG A 201 -4.01 -21.35 8.82
N ARG A 202 -3.22 -21.69 7.80
CA ARG A 202 -3.69 -22.36 6.59
C ARG A 202 -4.47 -23.63 6.95
N ASP A 203 -5.59 -23.84 6.28
CA ASP A 203 -6.48 -25.00 6.43
C ASP A 203 -6.98 -25.24 7.86
N TYR A 204 -7.17 -24.16 8.63
CA TYR A 204 -7.62 -24.27 10.02
C TYR A 204 -8.73 -23.28 10.39
N ARG A 205 -9.62 -23.74 11.27
CA ARG A 205 -10.66 -22.94 11.91
C ARG A 205 -10.67 -23.23 13.41
N PRO A 206 -10.70 -22.20 14.27
CA PRO A 206 -10.63 -22.40 15.72
C PRO A 206 -11.94 -22.93 16.32
N THR A 207 -13.06 -22.76 15.63
CA THR A 207 -14.41 -23.02 16.18
C THR A 207 -15.10 -24.23 15.59
N TRP A 208 -14.57 -24.85 14.53
CA TRP A 208 -15.09 -26.10 13.95
C TRP A 208 -13.99 -26.88 13.23
N ASN A 209 -14.24 -28.17 13.00
CA ASN A 209 -13.34 -29.00 12.19
C ASN A 209 -13.57 -28.73 10.70
N LEU A 210 -12.55 -28.21 10.01
CA LEU A 210 -12.64 -27.82 8.60
C LEU A 210 -12.52 -29.06 7.70
N SER A 211 -13.56 -29.34 6.92
CA SER A 211 -13.43 -30.19 5.73
C SER A 211 -12.98 -29.32 4.56
N GLN A 212 -11.72 -29.46 4.16
CA GLN A 212 -11.14 -28.60 3.13
C GLN A 212 -11.67 -28.97 1.74
N SER A 213 -12.33 -28.02 1.08
CA SER A 213 -12.89 -28.15 -0.28
C SER A 213 -12.32 -27.10 -1.25
N GLU A 214 -11.85 -25.96 -0.74
CA GLU A 214 -11.35 -24.82 -1.49
C GLU A 214 -9.98 -24.39 -0.92
N PRO A 215 -8.89 -25.11 -1.25
CA PRO A 215 -7.58 -24.94 -0.60
C PRO A 215 -6.93 -23.57 -0.86
N VAL A 216 -7.37 -22.87 -1.91
CA VAL A 216 -6.96 -21.49 -2.20
C VAL A 216 -7.90 -20.50 -1.53
N ALA A 217 -9.15 -20.43 -2.01
CA ALA A 217 -10.11 -19.42 -1.59
C ALA A 217 -10.43 -19.47 -0.09
N GLY A 218 -10.48 -20.67 0.49
CA GLY A 218 -10.70 -20.88 1.92
C GLY A 218 -9.59 -20.32 2.82
N ASN A 219 -8.45 -19.91 2.27
CA ASN A 219 -7.33 -19.33 3.02
C ASN A 219 -7.11 -17.84 2.76
N TYR A 220 -7.95 -17.21 1.94
CA TYR A 220 -7.91 -15.77 1.71
C TYR A 220 -8.60 -14.98 2.82
N TYR A 221 -7.96 -13.89 3.24
CA TYR A 221 -8.44 -12.97 4.28
C TYR A 221 -8.39 -11.52 3.79
N PRO A 222 -9.25 -10.64 4.34
CA PRO A 222 -9.15 -9.20 4.07
C PRO A 222 -7.85 -8.64 4.66
N VAL A 223 -7.19 -7.79 3.88
CA VAL A 223 -6.00 -7.03 4.27
C VAL A 223 -6.32 -5.56 4.02
N ASN A 224 -6.60 -4.79 5.07
CA ASN A 224 -6.93 -3.37 4.92
C ASN A 224 -5.68 -2.48 5.05
N SER A 225 -4.63 -2.96 5.71
CA SER A 225 -3.38 -2.20 5.86
C SER A 225 -2.12 -3.05 5.76
N ARG A 226 -2.13 -4.31 6.22
CA ARG A 226 -0.91 -5.13 6.29
C ARG A 226 -1.17 -6.64 6.32
N ILE A 227 -0.25 -7.35 5.69
CA ILE A 227 -0.06 -8.79 5.81
C ILE A 227 1.41 -9.08 6.09
N PHE A 228 1.70 -10.08 6.92
CA PHE A 228 3.09 -10.51 7.11
C PHE A 228 3.22 -12.00 7.41
N ILE A 229 4.42 -12.49 7.14
CA ILE A 229 4.91 -13.80 7.52
C ILE A 229 6.18 -13.64 8.35
N ARG A 230 6.41 -14.56 9.28
CA ARG A 230 7.61 -14.56 10.11
C ARG A 230 8.01 -15.97 10.51
N ASP A 231 9.29 -16.14 10.75
CA ASP A 231 9.81 -17.27 11.53
C ASP A 231 10.17 -16.79 12.96
N GLN A 232 11.07 -17.51 13.64
CA GLN A 232 11.51 -17.12 14.99
C GLN A 232 12.39 -15.86 15.02
N LYS A 233 12.98 -15.46 13.89
CA LYS A 233 14.00 -14.40 13.81
C LYS A 233 13.55 -13.23 12.95
N LEU A 234 13.03 -13.50 11.76
CA LEU A 234 12.77 -12.51 10.71
C LEU A 234 11.28 -12.44 10.37
N GLN A 235 10.86 -11.26 9.94
CA GLN A 235 9.51 -10.96 9.47
C GLN A 235 9.58 -10.18 8.16
N LEU A 236 8.87 -10.67 7.14
CA LEU A 236 8.58 -9.93 5.92
C LEU A 236 7.15 -9.39 6.01
N THR A 237 7.01 -8.06 5.96
CA THR A 237 5.72 -7.36 6.02
C THR A 237 5.44 -6.65 4.72
N VAL A 238 4.20 -6.77 4.23
CA VAL A 238 3.71 -6.01 3.09
C VAL A 238 2.54 -5.15 3.53
N LEU A 239 2.68 -3.84 3.37
CA LEU A 239 1.61 -2.87 3.60
C LEU A 239 0.86 -2.61 2.29
N THR A 240 -0.45 -2.41 2.38
CA THR A 240 -1.32 -2.15 1.23
C THR A 240 -1.93 -0.75 1.26
N ASP A 241 -1.86 -0.01 0.16
CA ASP A 241 -2.45 1.34 0.03
C ASP A 241 -3.99 1.37 -0.01
N ARG A 242 -4.60 0.18 -0.02
CA ARG A 242 -6.05 -0.07 -0.09
C ARG A 242 -6.35 -1.46 0.45
N SER A 243 -7.65 -1.77 0.51
CA SER A 243 -8.10 -3.10 0.91
C SER A 243 -7.94 -4.13 -0.20
N GLN A 244 -7.33 -5.25 0.13
CA GLN A 244 -7.01 -6.36 -0.77
C GLN A 244 -7.38 -7.70 -0.13
N GLY A 245 -7.52 -8.74 -0.94
CA GLY A 245 -7.53 -10.12 -0.45
C GLY A 245 -6.09 -10.62 -0.36
N GLY A 246 -5.70 -11.24 0.76
CA GLY A 246 -4.34 -11.77 0.93
C GLY A 246 -4.32 -13.13 1.62
N SER A 247 -3.26 -13.89 1.37
CA SER A 247 -3.09 -15.26 1.88
C SER A 247 -1.61 -15.66 2.00
N SER A 248 -1.37 -16.82 2.61
CA SER A 248 -0.10 -17.56 2.60
C SER A 248 -0.39 -19.03 2.28
N LEU A 249 -0.39 -19.35 0.98
CA LEU A 249 -0.77 -20.69 0.50
C LEU A 249 0.36 -21.73 0.60
N LEU A 250 1.61 -21.27 0.64
CA LEU A 250 2.79 -22.09 0.86
C LEU A 250 3.61 -21.52 2.03
N ASP A 251 4.36 -22.37 2.72
CA ASP A 251 5.28 -21.90 3.75
C ASP A 251 6.31 -20.94 3.15
N GLY A 252 6.62 -19.88 3.90
CA GLY A 252 7.53 -18.83 3.43
C GLY A 252 6.96 -17.94 2.31
N SER A 253 5.70 -18.10 1.93
CA SER A 253 5.05 -17.26 0.91
C SER A 253 3.97 -16.36 1.48
N LEU A 254 3.73 -15.24 0.83
CA LEU A 254 2.47 -14.49 0.96
C LEU A 254 2.07 -13.97 -0.40
N GLU A 255 0.78 -13.77 -0.60
CA GLU A 255 0.26 -13.16 -1.81
C GLU A 255 -0.88 -12.19 -1.52
N LEU A 256 -1.00 -11.22 -2.40
CA LEU A 256 -2.03 -10.19 -2.37
C LEU A 256 -2.70 -10.15 -3.74
N MET A 257 -4.00 -10.40 -3.76
CA MET A 257 -4.82 -10.10 -4.91
C MET A 257 -4.83 -8.60 -5.08
N VAL A 258 -4.20 -8.12 -6.15
CA VAL A 258 -4.21 -6.69 -6.45
C VAL A 258 -5.66 -6.29 -6.70
N SER A 259 -6.05 -5.09 -6.29
CA SER A 259 -7.44 -4.62 -6.31
C SER A 259 -7.54 -3.15 -6.74
N TRP A 260 -8.62 -2.77 -7.40
CA TRP A 260 -9.04 -1.38 -7.47
C TRP A 260 -9.59 -0.95 -6.12
N GLY A 261 -9.12 0.21 -5.68
CA GLY A 261 -9.76 1.01 -4.65
C GLY A 261 -9.70 2.44 -5.17
N HIS A 262 -10.83 3.14 -5.11
CA HIS A 262 -10.87 4.55 -5.50
C HIS A 262 -9.82 5.31 -4.67
N PRO A 263 -8.82 5.98 -5.26
CA PRO A 263 -8.01 6.93 -4.53
C PRO A 263 -8.95 8.06 -4.13
N GLY A 264 -9.20 8.25 -2.84
CA GLY A 264 -9.93 9.42 -2.36
C GLY A 264 -9.15 10.67 -2.77
N GLY A 265 -9.59 11.37 -3.82
CA GLY A 265 -8.83 12.51 -4.33
C GLY A 265 -9.42 13.33 -5.48
N THR A 266 -10.42 12.85 -6.22
CA THR A 266 -11.04 13.64 -7.31
C THR A 266 -12.53 13.83 -7.08
N ARG A 267 -12.89 15.03 -6.58
CA ARG A 267 -14.27 15.55 -6.65
C ARG A 267 -14.60 15.84 -8.11
N GLY A 268 -15.32 14.93 -8.74
CA GLY A 268 -15.92 15.14 -10.06
C GLY A 268 -16.64 13.90 -10.56
N ARG A 269 -17.98 13.90 -10.44
CA ARG A 269 -18.93 12.91 -10.99
C ARG A 269 -19.09 11.54 -10.28
N ALA A 270 -18.91 11.47 -8.96
CA ALA A 270 -19.40 10.34 -8.17
C ALA A 270 -20.76 10.66 -7.53
N GLN A 271 -21.86 10.49 -8.27
CA GLN A 271 -23.22 10.61 -7.72
C GLN A 271 -24.15 9.42 -8.01
N ARG A 272 -23.62 8.27 -8.46
CA ARG A 272 -24.45 7.06 -8.68
C ARG A 272 -24.06 5.80 -7.92
N CYS A 273 -22.90 5.74 -7.28
CA CYS A 273 -22.48 4.58 -6.49
C CYS A 273 -22.35 4.95 -5.00
N GLN A 274 -23.47 5.18 -4.31
CA GLN A 274 -23.49 5.40 -2.85
C GLN A 274 -24.50 4.50 -2.11
N ARG A 275 -25.18 3.57 -2.80
CA ARG A 275 -26.26 2.78 -2.16
C ARG A 275 -25.94 1.31 -1.87
N HIS A 276 -24.77 0.80 -2.25
CA HIS A 276 -24.37 -0.58 -1.93
C HIS A 276 -22.91 -0.65 -1.47
N PRO A 277 -22.58 -1.46 -0.45
CA PRO A 277 -21.19 -1.72 -0.10
C PRO A 277 -20.52 -2.45 -1.27
N CYS A 278 -19.59 -1.80 -1.96
CA CYS A 278 -18.78 -2.42 -3.00
C CYS A 278 -17.88 -3.50 -2.34
N PRO A 279 -17.94 -4.77 -2.78
CA PRO A 279 -17.09 -5.80 -2.22
C PRO A 279 -15.60 -5.51 -2.45
N LEU A 280 -14.80 -5.81 -1.43
CA LEU A 280 -13.36 -5.55 -1.32
C LEU A 280 -12.55 -6.53 -2.19
N GLN A 281 -12.54 -6.41 -3.54
CA GLN A 281 -11.79 -7.35 -4.39
C GLN A 281 -11.61 -6.95 -5.89
N LEU A 282 -11.37 -5.69 -6.22
CA LEU A 282 -11.61 -5.17 -7.58
C LEU A 282 -10.41 -5.19 -8.57
N HIS A 283 -9.65 -6.30 -8.73
CA HIS A 283 -8.81 -6.56 -9.95
C HIS A 283 -8.90 -8.01 -10.39
N ARG A 284 -10.14 -8.41 -10.44
CA ARG A 284 -10.61 -9.65 -11.01
C ARG A 284 -11.42 -9.19 -12.21
N ARG A 285 -11.05 -9.65 -13.40
CA ARG A 285 -11.89 -9.43 -14.58
C ARG A 285 -12.57 -10.75 -14.88
N LEU A 286 -13.86 -10.82 -14.56
CA LEU A 286 -14.66 -12.04 -14.53
C LEU A 286 -15.72 -11.96 -15.62
N LEU A 287 -16.04 -13.09 -16.23
CA LEU A 287 -16.98 -13.17 -17.35
C LEU A 287 -18.37 -13.70 -16.95
N HIS A 288 -18.55 -14.01 -15.67
CA HIS A 288 -19.77 -14.61 -15.12
C HIS A 288 -20.18 -13.91 -13.81
N ASP A 289 -21.50 -13.88 -13.55
CA ASP A 289 -22.07 -13.52 -12.25
C ASP A 289 -22.00 -14.73 -11.31
N ASP A 290 -21.75 -14.50 -10.02
CA ASP A 290 -21.68 -15.57 -9.01
C ASP A 290 -23.05 -15.93 -8.40
N ASN A 291 -24.13 -15.36 -8.92
CA ASN A 291 -25.50 -15.57 -8.48
C ASN A 291 -25.68 -15.23 -6.99
N ARG A 292 -25.16 -14.08 -6.56
CA ARG A 292 -25.33 -13.52 -5.21
C ARG A 292 -26.14 -12.22 -5.17
N GLY A 293 -26.80 -11.88 -6.28
CA GLY A 293 -27.80 -10.82 -6.36
C GLY A 293 -27.37 -9.53 -7.06
N MET A 294 -26.11 -9.45 -7.52
CA MET A 294 -25.62 -8.33 -8.33
C MET A 294 -26.12 -8.45 -9.79
N ALA A 295 -26.25 -9.68 -10.29
CA ALA A 295 -26.77 -10.00 -11.63
C ALA A 295 -25.92 -9.38 -12.77
N GLU A 296 -24.63 -9.18 -12.51
CA GLU A 296 -23.66 -8.73 -13.50
C GLU A 296 -22.29 -9.35 -13.21
N ALA A 297 -21.53 -9.64 -14.27
CA ALA A 297 -20.16 -10.09 -14.12
C ALA A 297 -19.27 -8.92 -13.67
N LEU A 298 -18.20 -9.22 -12.94
CA LEU A 298 -17.19 -8.23 -12.58
C LEU A 298 -16.27 -7.93 -13.78
N ASP A 299 -16.79 -7.19 -14.76
CA ASP A 299 -16.09 -6.80 -16.00
C ASP A 299 -16.08 -5.28 -16.17
N GLU A 300 -15.29 -4.59 -15.34
CA GLU A 300 -15.20 -3.12 -15.38
C GLU A 300 -14.56 -2.65 -16.70
N PRO A 301 -15.28 -1.92 -17.58
CA PRO A 301 -14.84 -1.62 -18.94
C PRO A 301 -13.74 -0.55 -19.02
N GLY A 302 -13.47 0.19 -17.94
CA GLY A 302 -12.54 1.32 -17.96
C GLY A 302 -13.03 2.48 -18.85
N ALA A 303 -12.18 3.49 -19.05
CA ALA A 303 -12.54 4.70 -19.80
C ALA A 303 -12.61 4.48 -21.33
N ASP A 304 -11.88 3.49 -21.84
CA ASP A 304 -11.77 3.18 -23.27
C ASP A 304 -12.55 1.91 -23.67
N GLY A 305 -13.33 1.33 -22.75
CA GLY A 305 -14.11 0.12 -22.97
C GLY A 305 -13.31 -1.18 -23.02
N ARG A 306 -11.97 -1.13 -22.90
CA ARG A 306 -11.11 -2.32 -23.06
C ARG A 306 -10.83 -3.05 -21.77
N GLY A 307 -11.25 -2.50 -20.63
CA GLY A 307 -11.00 -3.00 -19.29
C GLY A 307 -10.30 -1.96 -18.42
N LEU A 308 -10.61 -1.95 -17.13
CA LEU A 308 -10.04 -0.99 -16.19
C LEU A 308 -8.51 -1.16 -16.05
N VAL A 309 -7.80 -0.03 -16.05
CA VAL A 309 -6.37 0.06 -15.71
C VAL A 309 -6.22 0.74 -14.37
N VAL A 310 -5.43 0.15 -13.50
CA VAL A 310 -5.30 0.63 -12.14
C VAL A 310 -3.88 0.52 -11.67
N ARG A 311 -3.57 1.45 -10.77
CA ARG A 311 -2.31 1.56 -10.10
C ARG A 311 -2.54 1.45 -8.60
N GLY A 312 -1.62 0.77 -7.93
CA GLY A 312 -1.57 0.74 -6.48
C GLY A 312 -0.15 0.57 -5.99
N ARG A 313 -0.01 0.57 -4.67
CA ARG A 313 1.28 0.57 -4.01
C ARG A 313 1.33 -0.42 -2.86
N HIS A 314 2.45 -1.11 -2.78
CA HIS A 314 2.85 -1.90 -1.62
C HIS A 314 4.12 -1.32 -0.99
N LEU A 315 4.19 -1.30 0.33
CA LEU A 315 5.47 -1.07 1.04
C LEU A 315 5.94 -2.40 1.62
N VAL A 316 7.14 -2.81 1.26
CA VAL A 316 7.77 -4.06 1.71
C VAL A 316 8.80 -3.71 2.79
N LEU A 317 8.60 -4.26 3.98
CA LEU A 317 9.47 -4.08 5.13
C LEU A 317 10.06 -5.44 5.52
N LEU A 318 11.38 -5.45 5.74
CA LEU A 318 12.10 -6.61 6.23
C LEU A 318 12.78 -6.26 7.54
N ASP A 319 12.38 -6.92 8.62
CA ASP A 319 12.96 -6.69 9.93
C ASP A 319 13.01 -7.98 10.78
N THR A 320 13.61 -7.92 11.97
CA THR A 320 13.49 -8.96 12.98
C THR A 320 12.05 -9.04 13.49
N ALA A 321 11.59 -10.25 13.82
CA ALA A 321 10.24 -10.50 14.31
C ALA A 321 9.89 -9.69 15.57
N GLU A 322 10.90 -9.33 16.38
CA GLU A 322 10.73 -8.53 17.60
C GLU A 322 10.62 -7.02 17.36
N ALA A 323 11.17 -6.51 16.24
CA ALA A 323 11.24 -5.07 15.96
C ALA A 323 10.32 -4.64 14.80
N ALA A 324 9.80 -5.58 14.02
CA ALA A 324 9.04 -5.30 12.80
C ALA A 324 7.82 -4.37 13.04
N ALA A 325 7.19 -4.47 14.20
CA ALA A 325 6.05 -3.62 14.58
C ALA A 325 6.41 -2.14 14.60
N ASP A 326 7.60 -1.78 15.05
CA ASP A 326 8.07 -0.38 15.10
C ASP A 326 8.21 0.22 13.70
N GLY A 327 8.48 -0.62 12.70
CA GLY A 327 8.50 -0.22 11.30
C GLY A 327 7.10 -0.13 10.71
N HIS A 328 6.33 -1.22 10.74
CA HIS A 328 5.12 -1.31 9.94
C HIS A 328 3.92 -0.53 10.50
N ARG A 329 3.83 -0.33 11.82
CA ARG A 329 2.73 0.40 12.48
C ARG A 329 2.64 1.88 12.04
N PRO A 330 3.71 2.70 12.20
CA PRO A 330 3.66 4.10 11.77
C PRO A 330 3.54 4.24 10.25
N ARG A 331 4.18 3.37 9.46
CA ARG A 331 4.11 3.45 7.98
C ARG A 331 2.74 3.08 7.43
N ALA A 332 2.02 2.15 8.06
CA ALA A 332 0.64 1.87 7.72
C ALA A 332 -0.24 3.12 7.94
N GLN A 333 -0.01 3.87 9.03
CA GLN A 333 -0.73 5.11 9.32
C GLN A 333 -0.41 6.22 8.31
N GLU A 334 0.87 6.42 7.99
CA GLU A 334 1.30 7.40 6.98
C GLU A 334 0.72 7.10 5.59
N MET A 335 0.63 5.81 5.25
CA MET A 335 0.04 5.39 3.98
C MET A 335 -1.48 5.58 3.94
N ALA A 336 -2.18 5.39 5.07
CA ALA A 336 -3.61 5.66 5.19
C ALA A 336 -3.95 7.16 5.23
N THR A 337 -3.03 7.99 5.73
CA THR A 337 -3.19 9.44 5.89
C THR A 337 -2.03 10.21 5.26
N PRO A 338 -1.85 10.14 3.92
CA PRO A 338 -0.75 10.82 3.26
C PRO A 338 -0.94 12.35 3.31
N PRO A 339 0.15 13.14 3.22
CA PRO A 339 0.06 14.59 3.10
C PRO A 339 -0.81 15.02 1.92
N ALA A 340 -1.71 15.97 2.14
CA ALA A 340 -2.51 16.57 1.06
C ALA A 340 -1.67 17.58 0.28
N VAL A 341 -1.61 17.41 -1.04
CA VAL A 341 -0.95 18.35 -1.95
C VAL A 341 -2.00 19.29 -2.56
N VAL A 342 -1.79 20.60 -2.44
CA VAL A 342 -2.63 21.62 -3.04
C VAL A 342 -1.78 22.47 -3.98
N LEU A 343 -2.20 22.59 -5.24
CA LEU A 343 -1.52 23.40 -6.25
C LEU A 343 -2.37 24.62 -6.56
N ALA A 344 -1.75 25.80 -6.55
CA ALA A 344 -2.39 27.06 -6.93
C ALA A 344 -1.40 27.95 -7.69
N PRO A 345 -1.83 28.65 -8.75
CA PRO A 345 -0.99 29.63 -9.43
C PRO A 345 -0.81 30.89 -8.55
N GLY A 346 0.33 31.56 -8.71
CA GLY A 346 0.64 32.82 -8.03
C GLY A 346 1.69 32.68 -6.91
N PRO A 347 1.92 33.75 -6.13
CA PRO A 347 2.99 33.80 -5.12
C PRO A 347 2.77 32.87 -3.91
N GLY A 348 1.59 32.26 -3.80
CA GLY A 348 1.15 31.48 -2.65
C GLY A 348 0.62 32.37 -1.50
N PRO A 349 0.09 31.76 -0.43
CA PRO A 349 -0.35 32.51 0.75
C PRO A 349 0.83 33.22 1.44
N PRO A 350 0.58 34.35 2.13
CA PRO A 350 1.61 35.05 2.91
C PRO A 350 2.15 34.16 4.04
N LEU A 351 1.29 33.33 4.62
CA LEU A 351 1.68 32.35 5.62
C LEU A 351 2.33 31.14 4.93
N ARG A 352 3.65 31.00 5.07
CA ARG A 352 4.41 29.90 4.45
C ARG A 352 4.33 28.59 5.23
N GLN A 353 4.10 28.67 6.53
CA GLN A 353 4.07 27.53 7.42
C GLN A 353 3.11 27.79 8.59
N LEU A 354 2.38 26.76 9.00
CA LEU A 354 1.54 26.77 10.19
C LEU A 354 1.65 25.41 10.87
N SER A 355 1.81 25.37 12.20
CA SER A 355 1.72 24.15 13.00
C SER A 355 0.50 24.21 13.92
N GLY A 356 -0.36 23.19 13.87
CA GLY A 356 -1.49 23.07 14.78
C GLY A 356 -1.07 22.61 16.18
N LEU A 357 0.06 21.90 16.29
CA LEU A 357 0.61 21.45 17.56
C LEU A 357 1.95 22.12 17.90
N ARG A 358 2.22 22.34 19.18
CA ARG A 358 3.54 22.80 19.65
C ARG A 358 4.61 21.71 19.55
N ARG A 359 4.21 20.46 19.73
CA ARG A 359 5.07 19.27 19.66
C ARG A 359 4.32 18.18 18.91
N ALA A 360 5.06 17.35 18.16
CA ALA A 360 4.49 16.16 17.54
C ALA A 360 3.92 15.22 18.63
N LEU A 361 2.87 14.50 18.28
CA LEU A 361 2.39 13.42 19.15
C LEU A 361 3.45 12.32 19.26
N PRO A 362 3.49 11.60 20.39
CA PRO A 362 4.34 10.41 20.52
C PRO A 362 4.10 9.41 19.38
N PRO A 363 5.13 8.67 18.92
CA PRO A 363 5.05 7.82 17.74
C PRO A 363 4.06 6.64 17.87
N ASN A 364 3.65 6.30 19.09
CA ASN A 364 2.64 5.29 19.39
C ASN A 364 1.20 5.84 19.42
N LEU A 365 1.00 7.15 19.20
CA LEU A 365 -0.29 7.81 19.26
C LEU A 365 -0.64 8.51 17.94
N HIS A 366 -1.87 8.30 17.46
CA HIS A 366 -2.40 8.96 16.28
C HIS A 366 -3.65 9.78 16.62
N LEU A 367 -3.78 10.95 15.98
CA LEU A 367 -4.98 11.78 16.04
C LEU A 367 -5.99 11.30 15.00
N LEU A 368 -6.90 10.42 15.42
CA LEU A 368 -7.89 9.81 14.55
C LEU A 368 -9.03 10.78 14.16
N THR A 369 -9.42 11.67 15.07
CA THR A 369 -10.51 12.62 14.79
C THR A 369 -10.26 13.94 15.49
N LEU A 370 -10.41 15.03 14.73
CA LEU A 370 -10.48 16.40 15.24
C LEU A 370 -11.65 17.10 14.52
N GLN A 371 -12.80 17.23 15.19
CA GLN A 371 -14.03 17.69 14.55
C GLN A 371 -14.81 18.68 15.42
N PRO A 372 -15.12 19.89 14.94
CA PRO A 372 -16.08 20.78 15.61
C PRO A 372 -17.49 20.15 15.65
N ARG A 373 -18.17 20.23 16.80
CA ARG A 373 -19.54 19.70 16.98
C ARG A 373 -20.59 20.76 17.29
N GLY A 374 -20.18 22.03 17.39
CA GLY A 374 -21.03 23.18 17.70
C GLY A 374 -20.18 24.35 18.18
N ALA A 375 -20.83 25.41 18.66
CA ALA A 375 -20.12 26.55 19.25
C ALA A 375 -19.31 26.10 20.48
N GLY A 376 -17.98 26.17 20.37
CA GLY A 376 -17.06 25.85 21.46
C GLY A 376 -16.88 24.35 21.78
N THR A 377 -17.49 23.43 21.03
CA THR A 377 -17.34 21.97 21.26
C THR A 377 -16.51 21.31 20.18
N LEU A 378 -15.55 20.49 20.59
CA LEU A 378 -14.65 19.74 19.73
C LEU A 378 -14.68 18.25 20.11
N LEU A 379 -14.87 17.39 19.13
CA LEU A 379 -14.67 15.96 19.24
C LEU A 379 -13.20 15.63 18.93
N LEU A 380 -12.49 15.14 19.94
CA LEU A 380 -11.13 14.63 19.83
C LEU A 380 -11.14 13.11 20.00
N ARG A 381 -10.52 12.38 19.08
CA ARG A 381 -10.23 10.95 19.26
C ARG A 381 -8.75 10.69 19.02
N LEU A 382 -8.11 10.10 20.03
CA LEU A 382 -6.74 9.62 19.96
C LEU A 382 -6.76 8.10 19.93
N GLU A 383 -5.85 7.49 19.19
CA GLU A 383 -5.69 6.05 19.17
C GLU A 383 -4.24 5.65 19.43
N HIS A 384 -4.08 4.58 20.20
CA HIS A 384 -2.80 3.93 20.40
C HIS A 384 -2.57 2.93 19.26
N LEU A 385 -1.45 3.06 18.55
CA LEU A 385 -1.20 2.30 17.32
C LEU A 385 -0.83 0.83 17.58
N PHE A 386 -0.14 0.58 18.71
CA PHE A 386 0.43 -0.73 19.06
C PHE A 386 -0.47 -1.54 19.98
N GLU A 387 -0.42 -2.86 19.82
CA GLU A 387 -1.04 -3.82 20.73
C GLU A 387 -0.15 -4.09 21.96
N PRO A 388 -0.70 -4.62 23.07
CA PRO A 388 0.09 -4.99 24.24
C PRO A 388 1.22 -5.97 23.88
N GLY A 389 2.45 -5.64 24.29
CA GLY A 389 3.63 -6.50 24.08
C GLY A 389 4.13 -6.61 22.63
N GLU A 390 3.52 -5.90 21.67
CA GLU A 390 3.89 -5.95 20.26
C GLU A 390 5.24 -5.27 19.97
N SER A 391 5.53 -4.19 20.68
CA SER A 391 6.81 -3.45 20.63
C SER A 391 7.34 -3.22 22.03
N ARG A 392 8.67 -3.33 22.20
CA ARG A 392 9.36 -3.05 23.46
C ARG A 392 9.14 -1.62 23.97
N ASN A 393 9.02 -0.67 23.03
CA ASN A 393 8.90 0.76 23.32
C ASN A 393 7.53 1.31 22.90
N GLY A 394 7.02 0.91 21.75
CA GLY A 394 5.77 1.40 21.18
C GLY A 394 4.51 0.94 21.92
N SER A 395 4.56 -0.20 22.63
CA SER A 395 3.41 -0.73 23.39
C SER A 395 3.29 -0.19 24.81
N ARG A 396 4.14 0.78 25.22
CA ARG A 396 4.12 1.34 26.58
C ARG A 396 3.00 2.39 26.73
N PRO A 397 2.44 2.56 27.94
CA PRO A 397 1.50 3.64 28.22
C PRO A 397 2.07 5.01 27.86
N VAL A 398 1.21 5.92 27.40
CA VAL A 398 1.58 7.28 27.03
C VAL A 398 0.61 8.28 27.65
N THR A 399 1.15 9.36 28.20
CA THR A 399 0.39 10.48 28.74
C THR A 399 0.52 11.67 27.81
N VAL A 400 -0.62 12.26 27.41
CA VAL A 400 -0.64 13.47 26.59
C VAL A 400 -1.35 14.58 27.34
N ASP A 401 -0.65 15.70 27.49
CA ASP A 401 -1.22 16.92 28.02
C ASP A 401 -1.89 17.72 26.89
N LEU A 402 -3.21 17.82 26.96
CA LEU A 402 -4.03 18.55 26.00
C LEU A 402 -3.97 20.07 26.16
N THR A 403 -3.48 20.57 27.31
CA THR A 403 -3.40 22.02 27.59
C THR A 403 -2.21 22.67 26.90
N VAL A 404 -1.11 21.92 26.72
CA VAL A 404 0.15 22.41 26.13
C VAL A 404 0.22 22.16 24.62
N SER A 405 -0.72 21.39 24.05
CA SER A 405 -0.64 20.95 22.65
C SER A 405 -1.13 21.97 21.63
N HIS A 406 -1.79 23.07 22.02
CA HIS A 406 -2.26 24.09 21.07
C HIS A 406 -1.14 25.05 20.63
N GLY A 407 -0.78 24.98 19.35
CA GLY A 407 0.08 25.99 18.71
C GLY A 407 -0.62 27.35 18.68
N ALA A 408 0.13 28.43 18.93
CA ALA A 408 -0.40 29.79 18.81
C ALA A 408 -0.66 30.09 17.31
N GLY A 409 -1.87 29.83 16.84
CA GLY A 409 -2.38 30.42 15.60
C GLY A 409 -2.53 31.92 15.82
N GLY A 410 -1.89 32.71 14.96
CA GLY A 410 -1.86 34.17 15.06
C GLY A 410 -3.24 34.77 15.32
N THR A 411 -3.30 35.65 16.30
CA THR A 411 -4.43 36.52 16.59
C THR A 411 -4.72 37.41 15.39
N ALA A 412 -5.77 37.06 14.65
CA ALA A 412 -6.57 38.01 13.90
C ALA A 412 -8.02 37.84 14.39
N GLY A 413 -8.40 38.67 15.38
CA GLY A 413 -9.78 38.97 15.78
C GLY A 413 -10.76 37.80 15.91
N GLY A 414 -10.85 37.19 17.11
CA GLY A 414 -11.94 36.27 17.46
C GLY A 414 -11.62 35.42 18.68
N SER A 415 -12.07 35.88 19.85
CA SER A 415 -12.18 35.18 21.15
C SER A 415 -11.48 33.82 21.30
N GLN A 416 -10.36 33.81 22.05
CA GLN A 416 -9.79 32.58 22.63
C GLN A 416 -10.81 31.90 23.57
N PRO A 417 -11.00 30.57 23.53
CA PRO A 417 -11.66 29.86 24.61
C PRO A 417 -10.67 29.74 25.78
N ARG A 418 -10.98 30.42 26.88
CA ARG A 418 -10.31 30.23 28.17
C ARG A 418 -10.80 28.91 28.77
N PHE A 419 -9.92 27.95 28.94
CA PHE A 419 -10.18 26.79 29.81
C PHE A 419 -10.03 27.26 31.27
N GLY A 420 -11.15 27.61 31.90
CA GLY A 420 -11.21 27.84 33.33
C GLY A 420 -11.22 26.50 34.07
N GLY A 421 -10.16 26.23 34.84
CA GLY A 421 -10.22 25.22 35.90
C GLY A 421 -11.05 25.74 37.08
N PRO A 422 -11.75 24.88 37.83
CA PRO A 422 -12.44 25.29 39.04
C PRO A 422 -11.45 25.33 40.20
N GLY A 423 -11.56 26.36 41.03
CA GLY A 423 -11.05 26.38 42.39
C GLY A 423 -11.69 27.54 43.15
N PRO A 424 -11.68 27.55 44.49
CA PRO A 424 -11.52 26.45 45.43
C PRO A 424 -12.83 25.69 45.72
#